data_AF-X0VY83-F1
#
_entry.id   AF-X0VY83-F1
#
_cell.length_a   1.000
_cell.length_b   1.000
_cell.length_c   1.000
_cell.angle_alpha   90.00
_cell.angle_beta   90.00
_cell.angle_gamma   90.00
#
_symmetry.space_group_name_H-M   'P 1'
#
loop_
_entity.id
_entity.type
_entity.pdbx_description
1 polymer ?
#
loop_
_entity_poly.entity_id
_entity_poly.type
_entity_poly.pdbx_seq_one_letter_code
_entity_poly.pdbx_strand_id
1 'polypeptide(L)'
;MSFSPENTQGNFLPEDITIPEDKGELDLLLKTTLESHARLINRKDTGQYETVEVQNNQTYPGTTPQDKRFIFRKIIVFGAIVAGATSPIVHGISSFTDMVRIFGTCITDVIDYRPIPFASTVAVNQNIQVIVTAANVTIINGAASPNLTSARIVLEYYKN
;
A
#
# COMPACT_ATOMS: atom_id res chain seq x y z
N MET A 1 19.43 27.76 8.27
CA MET A 1 19.28 27.34 6.86
C MET A 1 19.09 25.84 6.86
N SER A 2 17.88 25.33 6.59
CA SER A 2 17.64 23.89 6.48
C SER A 2 18.04 23.44 5.08
N PHE A 3 19.06 22.58 4.98
CA PHE A 3 19.53 21.97 3.74
C PHE A 3 18.57 20.87 3.26
N SER A 4 17.34 21.23 2.95
CA SER A 4 16.43 20.29 2.30
C SER A 4 16.45 20.57 0.78
N PRO A 5 16.61 19.55 -0.08
CA PRO A 5 16.51 19.72 -1.54
C PRO A 5 15.21 20.44 -1.89
N GLU A 6 15.21 21.31 -2.91
CA GLU A 6 14.04 22.12 -3.35
C GLU A 6 12.74 21.31 -3.54
N ASN A 7 12.82 20.00 -3.74
CA ASN A 7 11.68 19.10 -3.92
C ASN A 7 11.19 18.40 -2.62
N THR A 8 11.56 18.88 -1.45
CA THR A 8 11.14 18.28 -0.16
C THR A 8 9.89 18.90 0.44
N GLN A 9 9.50 20.11 0.03
CA GLN A 9 8.34 20.80 0.59
C GLN A 9 7.29 21.06 -0.49
N GLY A 10 6.30 20.16 -0.54
CA GLY A 10 5.05 20.34 -1.30
C GLY A 10 5.01 19.58 -2.62
N ASN A 11 4.18 18.53 -2.67
CA ASN A 11 3.75 17.91 -3.93
C ASN A 11 2.49 18.63 -4.45
N PHE A 12 2.47 19.96 -4.34
CA PHE A 12 1.32 20.81 -4.64
C PHE A 12 1.59 21.58 -5.93
N LEU A 13 0.54 21.77 -6.70
CA LEU A 13 0.56 22.70 -7.81
C LEU A 13 0.42 24.12 -7.30
N PRO A 14 1.04 25.11 -7.96
CA PRO A 14 0.65 26.49 -7.75
C PRO A 14 -0.84 26.64 -8.05
N GLU A 15 -1.59 27.20 -7.11
CA GLU A 15 -3.04 27.44 -7.26
C GLU A 15 -3.32 28.57 -8.25
N ASP A 16 -2.41 29.53 -8.34
CA ASP A 16 -2.46 30.66 -9.26
C ASP A 16 -1.25 30.67 -10.18
N ILE A 17 -1.49 30.92 -11.47
CA ILE A 17 -0.46 31.08 -12.50
C ILE A 17 -0.64 32.45 -13.15
N THR A 18 0.37 33.31 -13.08
CA THR A 18 0.38 34.59 -13.79
C THR A 18 0.80 34.37 -15.24
N ILE A 19 -0.06 34.79 -16.18
CA ILE A 19 0.16 34.61 -17.61
C ILE A 19 1.02 35.78 -18.14
N PRO A 20 2.20 35.51 -18.73
CA PRO A 20 3.04 36.55 -19.31
C PRO A 20 2.45 37.06 -20.65
N GLU A 21 2.72 38.32 -20.97
CA GLU A 21 2.27 38.96 -22.22
C GLU A 21 3.13 38.54 -23.43
N ASP A 22 4.40 38.21 -23.21
CA ASP A 22 5.27 37.70 -24.26
C ASP A 22 4.93 36.24 -24.61
N LYS A 23 4.80 35.96 -25.91
CA LYS A 23 4.42 34.65 -26.41
C LYS A 23 5.51 33.59 -26.16
N GLY A 24 6.78 33.99 -26.22
CA GLY A 24 7.90 33.07 -25.97
C GLY A 24 7.92 32.60 -24.52
N GLU A 25 7.74 33.53 -23.58
CA GLU A 25 7.62 33.23 -22.16
C GLU A 25 6.36 32.42 -21.83
N LEU A 26 5.25 32.67 -22.51
CA LEU A 26 3.99 31.92 -22.36
C LEU A 26 4.16 30.45 -22.74
N ASP A 27 4.76 30.16 -23.90
CA ASP A 27 4.97 28.79 -24.37
C ASP A 27 5.89 28.00 -23.41
N LEU A 28 6.93 28.67 -22.88
CA LEU A 28 7.81 28.08 -21.88
C LEU A 28 7.05 27.77 -20.58
N LEU A 29 6.24 28.71 -20.08
CA LEU A 29 5.43 28.53 -18.87
C LEU A 29 4.42 27.39 -19.01
N LEU A 30 3.74 27.29 -20.15
CA LEU A 30 2.79 26.20 -20.42
C LEU A 30 3.50 24.85 -20.41
N LYS A 31 4.66 24.75 -21.06
CA LYS A 31 5.46 23.52 -21.08
C LYS A 31 5.88 23.10 -19.67
N THR A 32 6.47 24.00 -18.89
CA THR A 32 6.94 23.69 -17.52
C THR A 32 5.78 23.33 -16.58
N THR A 33 4.62 23.98 -16.75
CA THR A 33 3.41 23.67 -16.00
C THR A 33 2.88 22.28 -16.34
N LEU A 34 2.78 21.93 -17.62
CA LEU A 34 2.34 20.60 -18.05
C LEU A 34 3.30 19.49 -17.61
N GLU A 35 4.61 19.72 -17.68
CA GLU A 35 5.60 18.79 -17.15
C GLU A 35 5.45 18.61 -15.63
N SER A 36 5.19 19.70 -14.90
CA SER A 36 4.93 19.65 -13.46
C SER A 36 3.65 18.87 -13.13
N HIS A 37 2.56 19.10 -13.87
CA HIS A 37 1.32 18.33 -13.77
C HIS A 37 1.57 16.83 -13.97
N ALA A 38 2.24 16.45 -15.06
CA ALA A 38 2.53 15.06 -15.37
C ALA A 38 3.37 14.41 -14.26
N ARG A 39 4.39 15.11 -13.74
CA ARG A 39 5.22 14.62 -12.62
C ARG A 39 4.39 14.43 -11.36
N LEU A 40 3.51 15.37 -11.00
CA LEU A 40 2.71 15.29 -9.78
C LEU A 40 1.63 14.22 -9.84
N ILE A 41 0.98 14.06 -11.00
CA ILE A 41 0.02 12.96 -11.25
C ILE A 41 0.73 11.62 -11.11
N ASN A 42 1.91 11.47 -11.73
CA ASN A 42 2.68 10.24 -11.65
C ASN A 42 3.25 9.98 -10.24
N ARG A 43 3.48 11.02 -9.42
CA ARG A 43 3.88 10.88 -8.01
C ARG A 43 2.74 10.52 -7.07
N LYS A 44 1.48 10.76 -7.47
CA LYS A 44 0.32 10.39 -6.63
C LYS A 44 0.25 8.87 -6.54
N ASP A 45 -0.25 8.37 -5.40
CA ASP A 45 -0.49 6.94 -5.20
C ASP A 45 -1.26 6.39 -6.40
N THR A 46 -0.63 5.46 -7.11
CA THR A 46 -1.29 4.70 -8.16
C THR A 46 -2.32 3.83 -7.47
N GLY A 47 -3.58 4.25 -7.49
CA GLY A 47 -4.73 3.53 -6.94
C GLY A 47 -5.04 2.21 -7.67
N GLN A 48 -4.04 1.60 -8.29
CA GLN A 48 -4.09 0.29 -8.90
C GLN A 48 -3.82 -0.75 -7.82
N TYR A 49 -4.78 -1.67 -7.71
CA TYR A 49 -4.83 -2.71 -6.69
C TYR A 49 -4.90 -4.04 -7.43
N GLU A 50 -3.73 -4.58 -7.78
CA GLU A 50 -3.61 -5.77 -8.61
C GLU A 50 -3.10 -6.98 -7.82
N THR A 51 -3.45 -8.17 -8.31
CA THR A 51 -2.94 -9.45 -7.78
C THR A 51 -1.51 -9.74 -8.25
N VAL A 52 -1.03 -9.01 -9.25
CA VAL A 52 0.37 -8.97 -9.64
C VAL A 52 1.13 -7.96 -8.79
N GLU A 53 2.44 -8.17 -8.70
CA GLU A 53 3.32 -7.23 -8.02
C GLU A 53 3.43 -5.95 -8.85
N VAL A 54 3.13 -4.81 -8.23
CA VAL A 54 3.27 -3.49 -8.84
C VAL A 54 4.12 -2.60 -7.97
N GLN A 55 4.98 -1.78 -8.57
CA GLN A 55 5.68 -0.74 -7.86
C GLN A 55 4.69 0.35 -7.48
N ASN A 56 4.64 0.70 -6.20
CA ASN A 56 3.83 1.80 -5.69
C ASN A 56 4.71 3.06 -5.65
N ASN A 57 4.15 4.17 -6.13
CA ASN A 57 4.86 5.47 -6.20
C ASN A 57 4.99 6.16 -4.83
N GLN A 58 4.49 5.55 -3.75
CA GLN A 58 4.83 5.94 -2.39
C GLN A 58 6.30 5.61 -2.07
N THR A 59 6.98 6.57 -1.43
CA THR A 59 8.35 6.37 -0.94
C THR A 59 8.39 6.32 0.59
N TYR A 60 9.14 5.37 1.14
CA TYR A 60 9.34 5.22 2.59
C TYR A 60 10.84 5.30 2.94
N PRO A 61 11.18 5.57 4.22
CA PRO A 61 12.57 5.54 4.68
C PRO A 61 13.19 4.16 4.49
N GLY A 62 14.31 4.09 3.77
CA GLY A 62 15.06 2.87 3.51
C GLY A 62 15.87 2.39 4.71
N THR A 63 16.98 1.69 4.45
CA THR A 63 17.87 1.16 5.50
C THR A 63 18.47 2.28 6.34
N THR A 64 18.74 3.44 5.74
CA THR A 64 19.02 4.67 6.49
C THR A 64 17.79 5.59 6.46
N PRO A 65 17.50 6.34 7.53
CA PRO A 65 16.39 7.29 7.55
C PRO A 65 16.46 8.41 6.49
N GLN A 66 17.62 8.59 5.85
CA GLN A 66 17.84 9.60 4.81
C GLN A 66 17.56 9.07 3.40
N ASP A 67 17.53 7.75 3.22
CA ASP A 67 17.21 7.13 1.94
C ASP A 67 15.71 7.03 1.76
N LYS A 68 15.21 7.42 0.58
CA LYS A 68 13.83 7.18 0.17
C LYS A 68 13.80 6.04 -0.83
N ARG A 69 13.08 4.97 -0.52
CA ARG A 69 12.91 3.83 -1.42
C ARG A 69 11.45 3.69 -1.83
N PHE A 70 11.23 3.33 -3.08
CA PHE A 70 9.91 2.90 -3.53
C PHE A 70 9.57 1.54 -2.93
N ILE A 71 8.29 1.35 -2.65
CA ILE A 71 7.75 0.08 -2.16
C ILE A 71 7.03 -0.65 -3.28
N PHE A 72 6.95 -1.96 -3.14
CA PHE A 72 6.15 -2.83 -3.98
C PHE A 72 4.86 -3.18 -3.26
N ARG A 73 3.76 -3.29 -4.00
CA ARG A 73 2.45 -3.67 -3.50
C ARG A 73 2.00 -4.95 -4.20
N LYS A 74 1.40 -5.88 -3.45
CA LYS A 74 0.71 -7.04 -3.99
C LYS A 74 -0.54 -7.37 -3.20
N ILE A 75 -1.62 -7.71 -3.89
CA ILE A 75 -2.84 -8.19 -3.27
C ILE A 75 -2.91 -9.69 -3.36
N ILE A 76 -3.26 -10.30 -2.24
CA ILE A 76 -3.50 -11.73 -2.14
C ILE A 76 -4.96 -11.91 -1.76
N VAL A 77 -5.66 -12.68 -2.58
CA VAL A 77 -7.05 -13.05 -2.36
C VAL A 77 -7.08 -14.52 -1.94
N PHE A 78 -7.89 -14.84 -0.94
CA PHE A 78 -8.04 -16.21 -0.46
C PHE A 78 -9.49 -16.54 -0.14
N GLY A 79 -9.79 -17.84 -0.21
CA GLY A 79 -11.13 -18.39 -0.01
C GLY A 79 -11.43 -18.67 1.45
N ALA A 80 -12.33 -19.63 1.66
CA ALA A 80 -12.87 -19.90 2.97
C ALA A 80 -11.83 -20.42 3.96
N ILE A 81 -11.89 -19.96 5.21
CA ILE A 81 -11.09 -20.44 6.33
C ILE A 81 -12.03 -20.68 7.50
N VAL A 82 -12.15 -21.94 7.92
CA VAL A 82 -13.02 -22.30 9.04
C VAL A 82 -12.49 -21.74 10.37
N ALA A 83 -13.39 -21.56 11.34
CA ALA A 83 -13.04 -21.15 12.70
C ALA A 83 -11.94 -22.07 13.28
N GLY A 84 -10.91 -21.47 13.86
CA GLY A 84 -9.78 -22.21 14.47
C GLY A 84 -8.77 -22.79 13.48
N ALA A 85 -9.00 -22.68 12.17
CA ALA A 85 -8.06 -23.18 11.18
C ALA A 85 -6.94 -22.18 10.86
N THR A 86 -5.83 -22.75 10.40
CA THR A 86 -4.70 -22.03 9.82
C THR A 86 -4.65 -22.33 8.33
N SER A 87 -4.60 -21.29 7.50
CA SER A 87 -4.49 -21.43 6.05
C SER A 87 -3.21 -20.75 5.55
N PRO A 88 -2.22 -21.50 5.03
CA PRO A 88 -1.08 -20.94 4.33
C PRO A 88 -1.45 -20.64 2.87
N ILE A 89 -1.22 -19.40 2.43
CA ILE A 89 -1.45 -18.96 1.06
C ILE A 89 -0.11 -18.54 0.44
N VAL A 90 0.28 -19.18 -0.66
CA VAL A 90 1.50 -18.83 -1.39
C VAL A 90 1.34 -17.45 -2.03
N HIS A 91 2.21 -16.50 -1.66
CA HIS A 91 2.13 -15.14 -2.19
C HIS A 91 2.95 -14.92 -3.46
N GLY A 92 3.90 -15.80 -3.79
CA GLY A 92 4.72 -15.71 -5.00
C GLY A 92 5.50 -14.39 -5.10
N ILE A 93 6.06 -13.92 -3.98
CA ILE A 93 6.92 -12.72 -3.93
C ILE A 93 8.33 -13.24 -3.71
N SER A 94 9.25 -12.88 -4.58
CA SER A 94 10.66 -13.25 -4.46
C SER A 94 11.45 -12.10 -3.81
N SER A 95 12.28 -12.41 -2.83
CA SER A 95 13.34 -11.52 -2.33
C SER A 95 12.87 -10.18 -1.75
N PHE A 96 11.76 -10.16 -1.01
CA PHE A 96 11.45 -8.98 -0.18
C PHE A 96 12.32 -8.95 1.07
N THR A 97 12.68 -7.74 1.52
CA THR A 97 13.55 -7.57 2.70
C THR A 97 12.79 -7.20 3.96
N ASP A 98 11.73 -6.41 3.81
CA ASP A 98 10.97 -5.88 4.94
C ASP A 98 9.55 -5.50 4.50
N MET A 99 8.61 -5.56 5.45
CA MET A 99 7.19 -5.25 5.26
C MET A 99 6.89 -3.87 5.83
N VAL A 100 6.41 -2.98 4.97
CA VAL A 100 6.03 -1.61 5.34
C VAL A 100 4.60 -1.56 5.85
N ARG A 101 3.67 -2.28 5.19
CA ARG A 101 2.28 -2.40 5.63
C ARG A 101 1.68 -3.76 5.33
N ILE A 102 0.80 -4.18 6.24
CA ILE A 102 -0.03 -5.37 6.11
C ILE A 102 -1.45 -4.97 6.52
N PHE A 103 -2.39 -5.00 5.59
CA PHE A 103 -3.79 -4.68 5.87
C PHE A 103 -4.74 -5.39 4.92
N GLY A 104 -5.98 -5.61 5.34
CA GLY A 104 -6.95 -6.34 4.52
C GLY A 104 -8.35 -6.30 5.10
N THR A 105 -9.25 -7.03 4.44
CA THR A 105 -10.63 -7.20 4.89
C THR A 105 -11.10 -8.60 4.54
N CYS A 106 -11.89 -9.20 5.42
CA CYS A 106 -12.59 -10.45 5.17
C CYS A 106 -14.10 -10.29 5.30
N ILE A 107 -14.80 -11.18 4.62
CA ILE A 107 -16.22 -11.44 4.76
C ILE A 107 -16.36 -12.72 5.56
N THR A 108 -17.25 -12.74 6.54
CA THR A 108 -17.56 -13.96 7.30
C THR A 108 -18.81 -14.67 6.79
N ASP A 109 -19.15 -15.81 7.37
CA ASP A 109 -20.39 -16.55 7.10
C ASP A 109 -21.63 -15.91 7.73
N VAL A 110 -21.42 -15.06 8.72
CA VAL A 110 -22.40 -14.04 9.14
C VAL A 110 -22.13 -12.76 8.32
N ILE A 111 -23.16 -11.95 8.04
CA ILE A 111 -22.99 -10.64 7.38
C ILE A 111 -22.21 -9.72 8.31
N ASP A 112 -20.89 -9.81 8.21
CA ASP A 112 -19.90 -9.11 9.02
C ASP A 112 -18.61 -8.96 8.19
N TYR A 113 -18.06 -7.75 8.20
CA TYR A 113 -16.86 -7.36 7.48
C TYR A 113 -15.81 -6.95 8.49
N ARG A 114 -14.72 -7.71 8.58
CA ARG A 114 -13.68 -7.46 9.59
C ARG A 114 -12.36 -7.05 8.94
N PRO A 115 -11.59 -6.14 9.57
CA PRO A 115 -10.23 -5.88 9.14
C PRO A 115 -9.37 -7.12 9.33
N ILE A 116 -8.33 -7.26 8.52
CA ILE A 116 -7.28 -8.25 8.73
C ILE A 116 -5.95 -7.49 8.90
N PRO A 117 -5.23 -7.64 10.02
CA PRO A 117 -5.57 -8.45 11.19
C PRO A 117 -6.75 -7.88 12.01
N PHE A 118 -7.45 -8.75 12.75
CA PHE A 118 -8.56 -8.39 13.63
C PHE A 118 -8.20 -8.67 15.09
N ALA A 119 -8.51 -7.72 15.97
CA ALA A 119 -8.37 -7.88 17.41
C ALA A 119 -9.72 -7.57 18.10
N SER A 120 -10.20 -8.52 18.91
CA SER A 120 -11.37 -8.39 19.75
C SER A 120 -10.95 -8.17 21.20
N THR A 121 -11.51 -7.12 21.83
CA THR A 121 -11.30 -6.83 23.25
C THR A 121 -12.24 -7.62 24.15
N VAL A 122 -13.31 -8.19 23.59
CA VAL A 122 -14.33 -8.93 24.34
C VAL A 122 -14.08 -10.43 24.28
N ALA A 123 -13.66 -10.94 23.12
CA ALA A 123 -13.47 -12.37 22.88
C ALA A 123 -12.14 -12.60 22.15
N VAL A 124 -11.05 -12.70 22.90
CA VAL A 124 -9.67 -12.82 22.37
C VAL A 124 -9.50 -14.03 21.43
N ASN A 125 -10.29 -15.09 21.63
CA ASN A 125 -10.32 -16.26 20.76
C ASN A 125 -11.02 -16.03 19.40
N GLN A 126 -11.48 -14.80 19.12
CA GLN A 126 -12.02 -14.37 17.81
C GLN A 126 -11.00 -13.58 16.97
N ASN A 127 -9.78 -13.40 17.48
CA ASN A 127 -8.74 -12.65 16.76
C ASN A 127 -8.38 -13.33 15.44
N ILE A 128 -8.01 -12.53 14.45
CA ILE A 128 -7.50 -13.00 13.16
C ILE A 128 -6.05 -12.54 13.05
N GLN A 129 -5.13 -13.49 13.00
CA GLN A 129 -3.70 -13.22 12.89
C GLN A 129 -3.22 -13.41 11.45
N VAL A 130 -2.30 -12.55 11.05
CA VAL A 130 -1.55 -12.64 9.79
C VAL A 130 -0.08 -12.86 10.11
N ILE A 131 0.53 -13.84 9.47
CA ILE A 131 1.99 -14.05 9.49
C ILE A 131 2.48 -14.05 8.06
N VAL A 132 3.44 -13.20 7.74
CA VAL A 132 4.08 -13.18 6.41
C VAL A 132 5.45 -13.81 6.52
N THR A 133 5.70 -14.82 5.71
CA THR A 133 6.99 -15.53 5.61
C THR A 133 7.60 -15.30 4.24
N ALA A 134 8.75 -15.91 3.93
CA ALA A 134 9.38 -15.79 2.62
C ALA A 134 8.57 -16.39 1.47
N ALA A 135 7.64 -17.32 1.73
CA ALA A 135 6.88 -18.02 0.71
C ALA A 135 5.35 -17.88 0.86
N ASN A 136 4.86 -17.70 2.08
CA ASN A 136 3.45 -17.76 2.41
C ASN A 136 2.99 -16.59 3.26
N VAL A 137 1.76 -16.17 3.02
CA VAL A 137 0.94 -15.46 4.01
C VAL A 137 0.08 -16.50 4.72
N THR A 138 0.28 -16.63 6.01
CA THR A 138 -0.49 -17.54 6.86
C THR A 138 -1.55 -16.75 7.60
N ILE A 139 -2.80 -17.15 7.42
CA ILE A 139 -3.95 -16.57 8.12
C ILE A 139 -4.42 -17.58 9.16
N ILE A 140 -4.51 -17.13 10.41
CA ILE A 140 -5.00 -17.94 11.53
C ILE A 140 -6.32 -17.33 11.97
N ASN A 141 -7.42 -18.05 11.74
CA ASN A 141 -8.73 -17.64 12.19
C ASN A 141 -8.95 -18.14 13.61
N GLY A 142 -9.36 -17.25 14.53
CA GLY A 142 -9.60 -17.62 15.92
C GLY A 142 -10.65 -18.73 16.06
N ALA A 143 -10.49 -19.59 17.06
CA ALA A 143 -11.36 -20.76 17.28
C ALA A 143 -12.85 -20.41 17.49
N ALA A 144 -13.14 -19.21 18.00
CA ALA A 144 -14.52 -18.71 18.17
C ALA A 144 -14.89 -17.61 17.16
N SER A 145 -14.01 -17.34 16.20
CA SER A 145 -14.30 -16.41 15.11
C SER A 145 -15.30 -17.06 14.14
N PRO A 146 -16.23 -16.30 13.53
CA PRO A 146 -17.01 -16.79 12.40
C PRO A 146 -16.12 -17.35 11.27
N ASN A 147 -16.67 -18.24 10.44
CA ASN A 147 -15.91 -18.76 9.31
C ASN A 147 -15.65 -17.63 8.32
N LEU A 148 -14.42 -17.50 7.85
CA LEU A 148 -14.12 -16.57 6.76
C LEU A 148 -14.62 -17.21 5.47
N THR A 149 -15.36 -16.47 4.64
CA THR A 149 -15.85 -16.94 3.34
C THR A 149 -14.93 -16.50 2.20
N SER A 150 -14.47 -15.25 2.28
CA SER A 150 -13.50 -14.68 1.34
C SER A 150 -12.75 -13.54 2.01
N ALA A 151 -11.54 -13.27 1.54
CA ALA A 151 -10.76 -12.17 2.05
C ALA A 151 -9.71 -11.69 1.05
N ARG A 152 -9.26 -10.46 1.27
CA ARG A 152 -8.15 -9.85 0.54
C ARG A 152 -7.19 -9.22 1.52
N ILE A 153 -5.90 -9.41 1.29
CA ILE A 153 -4.84 -8.76 2.04
C ILE A 153 -3.90 -8.05 1.07
N VAL A 154 -3.50 -6.85 1.44
CA VAL A 154 -2.54 -6.01 0.74
C VAL A 154 -1.23 -6.08 1.52
N LEU A 155 -0.17 -6.45 0.80
CA LEU A 155 1.20 -6.39 1.31
C LEU A 155 1.93 -5.24 0.63
N GLU A 156 2.54 -4.37 1.41
CA GLU A 156 3.46 -3.34 0.95
C GLU A 156 4.85 -3.62 1.54
N TYR A 157 5.88 -3.73 0.70
CA TYR A 157 7.21 -4.20 1.10
C TYR A 157 8.34 -3.61 0.26
N TYR A 158 9.55 -3.72 0.78
CA TYR A 158 10.77 -3.45 0.03
C TYR A 158 11.29 -4.70 -0.68
N LYS A 159 11.82 -4.48 -1.88
CA LYS A 159 12.50 -5.50 -2.69
C LYS A 159 13.94 -5.07 -2.95
N ASN A 160 14.85 -6.04 -2.95
CA ASN A 160 16.25 -5.83 -3.37
C ASN A 160 16.40 -5.91 -4.88
#